data_AF-A0A7R7TGL0-F1
#
_entry.id   AF-A0A7R7TGL0-F1
#
_cell.length_a   1.000
_cell.length_b   1.000
_cell.length_c   1.000
_cell.angle_alpha   90.00
_cell.angle_beta   90.00
_cell.angle_gamma   90.00
#
_symmetry.space_group_name_H-M   'P 1'
#
loop_
_entity.id
_entity.type
_entity.pdbx_description
1 polymer ?
#
loop_
_entity_poly.entity_id
_entity_poly.type
_entity_poly.pdbx_seq_one_letter_code
_entity_poly.pdbx_strand_id
1 'polypeptide(L)'
;MRLTKHQRRPRLELKLRPHPDNLGHRLGLKPVYRRVWAPRGKTPLAWVRPRYRWLYVYGFARPSTGESEFWLLPPVNAAAFSEVLRQFARLRGSGERKLLLVILDRAGWHVSGRVEVPEGVGLVFLPPYSPELQPVERVWPLVNEAVAERCLVLAQDPETLRRHTLFHWWPRTKASAYTPS
;
A
#
# COMPACT_ATOMS: atom_id res chain seq x y z
N MET A 1 -30.91 -14.96 20.94
CA MET A 1 -30.19 -13.67 21.08
C MET A 1 -29.95 -13.08 19.68
N ARG A 2 -30.57 -11.94 19.32
CA ARG A 2 -30.40 -11.34 17.97
C ARG A 2 -29.10 -10.54 17.89
N LEU A 3 -28.23 -10.89 16.95
CA LEU A 3 -27.00 -10.15 16.60
C LEU A 3 -27.24 -9.37 15.28
N THR A 4 -26.63 -8.19 15.08
CA THR A 4 -26.83 -7.33 13.87
C THR A 4 -25.53 -6.85 13.20
N LYS A 5 -25.48 -6.85 11.85
CA LYS A 5 -24.23 -7.03 11.07
C LYS A 5 -23.20 -5.91 11.15
N HIS A 6 -22.00 -6.36 11.49
CA HIS A 6 -20.77 -5.61 11.39
C HIS A 6 -19.55 -6.60 11.31
N GLN A 7 -18.47 -6.46 12.12
CA GLN A 7 -17.23 -7.30 12.15
C GLN A 7 -16.53 -7.32 13.55
N ARG A 8 -15.60 -8.22 13.90
CA ARG A 8 -14.41 -7.88 14.75
C ARG A 8 -13.50 -9.10 14.81
N ARG A 9 -12.30 -8.96 14.25
CA ARG A 9 -11.03 -9.36 14.86
C ARG A 9 -9.98 -8.41 14.30
N PRO A 10 -9.16 -7.72 15.10
CA PRO A 10 -7.95 -7.10 14.58
C PRO A 10 -6.92 -8.20 14.35
N ARG A 11 -6.97 -8.83 13.17
CA ARG A 11 -5.71 -9.32 12.57
C ARG A 11 -4.93 -8.06 12.20
N LEU A 12 -3.60 -8.08 12.40
CA LEU A 12 -2.73 -7.08 11.78
C LEU A 12 -2.74 -7.32 10.26
N GLU A 13 -3.79 -6.87 9.57
CA GLU A 13 -3.77 -6.69 8.12
C GLU A 13 -2.96 -5.43 7.83
N LEU A 14 -1.83 -5.59 7.14
CA LEU A 14 -1.15 -4.49 6.46
C LEU A 14 -2.01 -4.06 5.26
N LYS A 15 -3.13 -3.38 5.52
CA LYS A 15 -4.10 -3.03 4.49
C LYS A 15 -3.68 -1.76 3.75
N LEU A 16 -2.95 -1.97 2.67
CA LEU A 16 -2.91 -1.05 1.53
C LEU A 16 -4.32 -0.58 1.16
N ARG A 17 -4.46 0.72 0.89
CA ARG A 17 -5.52 1.28 0.04
C ARG A 17 -5.07 2.62 -0.55
N PRO A 18 -5.33 2.90 -1.83
CA PRO A 18 -5.25 4.26 -2.36
C PRO A 18 -6.21 5.18 -1.59
N HIS A 19 -5.91 6.49 -1.58
CA HIS A 19 -6.79 7.51 -1.02
C HIS A 19 -7.50 8.22 -2.17
N PRO A 20 -8.80 8.57 -2.06
CA PRO A 20 -9.47 9.31 -3.13
C PRO A 20 -8.76 10.63 -3.50
N ASP A 21 -8.13 11.28 -2.52
CA ASP A 21 -7.51 12.61 -2.73
C ASP A 21 -5.99 12.56 -2.95
N ASN A 22 -5.41 11.38 -3.22
CA ASN A 22 -3.99 11.25 -3.54
C ASN A 22 -3.76 10.03 -4.44
N LEU A 23 -3.34 10.31 -5.68
CA LEU A 23 -3.17 9.38 -6.80
C LEU A 23 -1.88 8.54 -6.66
N GLY A 24 -1.74 7.88 -5.51
CA GLY A 24 -0.60 7.06 -5.17
C GLY A 24 -0.98 5.95 -4.19
N HIS A 25 -0.52 4.74 -4.47
CA HIS A 25 -0.78 3.58 -3.64
C HIS A 25 0.08 3.60 -2.38
N ARG A 26 -0.50 3.34 -1.19
CA ARG A 26 0.20 3.57 0.10
C ARG A 26 0.02 2.46 1.14
N LEU A 27 1.15 1.99 1.68
CA LEU A 27 1.29 1.23 2.92
C LEU A 27 1.41 2.24 4.07
N GLY A 28 0.77 2.03 5.21
CA GLY A 28 1.04 2.91 6.34
C GLY A 28 0.32 2.60 7.63
N LEU A 29 0.68 3.35 8.68
CA LEU A 29 0.27 3.10 10.06
C LEU A 29 -0.98 3.92 10.48
N LYS A 30 -1.74 4.46 9.52
CA LYS A 30 -3.02 5.13 9.80
C LYS A 30 -4.08 4.08 10.13
N PRO A 31 -4.76 4.16 11.29
CA PRO A 31 -5.80 3.20 11.68
C PRO A 31 -6.92 3.13 10.64
N VAL A 32 -7.25 1.91 10.20
CA VAL A 32 -8.38 1.67 9.29
C VAL A 32 -9.60 1.26 10.11
N TYR A 33 -10.56 2.18 10.23
CA TYR A 33 -11.87 1.86 10.80
C TYR A 33 -12.66 0.96 9.85
N ARG A 34 -13.34 -0.04 10.41
CA ARG A 34 -14.37 -0.86 9.75
C ARG A 34 -15.55 -1.05 10.71
N ARG A 35 -16.74 -1.39 10.20
CA ARG A 35 -17.96 -1.58 11.01
C ARG A 35 -17.74 -2.76 11.99
N VAL A 36 -18.14 -2.68 13.26
CA VAL A 36 -17.86 -3.77 14.26
C VAL A 36 -19.05 -4.37 15.10
N TRP A 37 -19.22 -5.72 15.20
CA TRP A 37 -20.43 -6.40 15.80
C TRP A 37 -20.37 -6.18 17.31
N ALA A 38 -21.33 -5.41 17.81
CA ALA A 38 -21.46 -5.09 19.23
C ALA A 38 -22.89 -5.43 19.70
N PRO A 39 -23.08 -5.75 21.00
CA PRO A 39 -24.41 -5.85 21.59
C PRO A 39 -25.21 -4.56 21.38
N ARG A 40 -26.51 -4.68 21.09
CA ARG A 40 -27.40 -3.52 20.92
C ARG A 40 -27.36 -2.64 22.18
N GLY A 41 -27.11 -1.34 22.00
CA GLY A 41 -26.93 -0.40 23.10
C GLY A 41 -25.50 -0.28 23.65
N LYS A 42 -24.51 -1.01 23.14
CA LYS A 42 -23.09 -0.86 23.54
C LYS A 42 -22.23 -0.33 22.39
N THR A 43 -21.68 0.87 22.55
CA THR A 43 -20.73 1.46 21.60
C THR A 43 -19.35 0.78 21.71
N PRO A 44 -18.82 0.18 20.64
CA PRO A 44 -17.52 -0.50 20.68
C PRO A 44 -16.36 0.49 20.65
N LEU A 45 -15.73 0.73 21.80
CA LEU A 45 -14.53 1.57 21.92
C LEU A 45 -13.31 0.91 21.25
N ALA A 46 -12.50 1.72 20.57
CA ALA A 46 -11.27 1.31 19.91
C ALA A 46 -10.14 2.28 20.23
N TRP A 47 -9.20 1.85 21.07
CA TRP A 47 -7.97 2.61 21.35
C TRP A 47 -7.05 2.56 20.14
N VAL A 48 -6.85 3.71 19.50
CA VAL A 48 -5.96 3.86 18.35
C VAL A 48 -4.85 4.85 18.65
N ARG A 49 -3.63 4.54 18.19
CA ARG A 49 -2.49 5.47 18.20
C ARG A 49 -2.18 5.82 16.74
N PRO A 50 -2.78 6.86 16.16
CA PRO A 50 -2.57 7.19 14.76
C PRO A 50 -1.11 7.55 14.50
N ARG A 51 -0.47 6.86 13.54
CA ARG A 51 0.89 7.17 13.08
C ARG A 51 0.86 7.43 11.58
N TYR A 52 1.28 8.63 11.19
CA TYR A 52 1.24 9.09 9.79
C TYR A 52 2.54 8.75 9.04
N ARG A 53 3.03 7.52 9.21
CA ARG A 53 4.14 6.99 8.40
C ARG A 53 3.56 6.19 7.24
N TRP A 54 4.07 6.48 6.05
CA TRP A 54 3.69 5.84 4.80
C TRP A 54 4.93 5.28 4.09
N LEU A 55 4.71 4.23 3.29
CA LEU A 55 5.59 3.74 2.26
C LEU A 55 4.73 3.64 1.00
N TYR A 56 5.14 4.27 -0.08
CA TYR A 56 4.34 4.37 -1.30
C TYR A 56 4.81 3.35 -2.33
N VAL A 57 3.87 2.91 -3.16
CA VAL A 57 4.13 2.04 -4.30
C VAL A 57 3.92 2.85 -5.56
N TYR A 58 5.01 3.07 -6.30
CA TYR A 58 4.97 3.53 -7.68
C TYR A 58 4.82 2.28 -8.55
N GLY A 59 3.98 2.35 -9.59
CA GLY A 59 3.69 1.22 -10.46
C GLY A 59 3.48 1.67 -11.89
N PHE A 60 4.08 0.95 -12.82
CA PHE A 60 3.85 1.08 -14.26
C PHE A 60 3.32 -0.25 -14.75
N ALA A 61 2.33 -0.23 -15.64
CA ALA A 61 1.78 -1.43 -16.24
C ALA A 61 1.54 -1.19 -17.74
N ARG A 62 1.94 -2.14 -18.58
CA ARG A 62 1.64 -2.16 -20.01
C ARG A 62 0.36 -2.98 -20.23
N PRO A 63 -0.80 -2.36 -20.56
CA PRO A 63 -2.07 -3.09 -20.61
C PRO A 63 -2.12 -4.21 -21.64
N SER A 64 -1.37 -4.08 -22.74
CA SER A 64 -1.37 -5.06 -23.85
C SER A 64 -0.59 -6.33 -23.58
N THR A 65 0.31 -6.36 -22.59
CA THR A 65 1.14 -7.56 -22.28
C THR A 65 1.14 -7.94 -20.81
N GLY A 66 0.63 -7.10 -19.92
CA GLY A 66 0.67 -7.31 -18.46
C GLY A 66 2.03 -7.00 -17.81
N GLU A 67 3.08 -6.76 -18.61
CA GLU A 67 4.41 -6.35 -18.10
C GLU A 67 4.27 -5.14 -17.16
N SER A 68 4.77 -5.27 -15.93
CA SER A 68 4.57 -4.28 -14.88
C SER A 68 5.82 -4.14 -14.03
N GLU A 69 6.13 -2.91 -13.59
CA GLU A 69 7.30 -2.56 -12.79
C GLU A 69 6.85 -1.78 -11.54
N PHE A 70 7.45 -2.07 -10.38
CA PHE A 70 7.03 -1.50 -9.09
C PHE A 70 8.20 -1.05 -8.22
N TRP A 71 8.07 0.13 -7.58
CA TRP A 71 9.05 0.68 -6.64
C TRP A 71 8.41 1.02 -5.30
N LEU A 72 9.08 0.65 -4.20
CA LEU A 72 8.68 0.96 -2.82
C LEU A 72 9.51 2.13 -2.29
N LEU A 73 8.88 3.28 -2.06
CA LEU A 73 9.56 4.54 -1.72
C LEU A 73 8.88 5.28 -0.57
N PRO A 74 9.61 5.70 0.48
CA PRO A 74 9.02 6.49 1.57
C PRO A 74 8.44 7.86 1.16
N PRO A 75 9.05 8.63 0.23
CA PRO A 75 8.47 9.89 -0.25
C PRO A 75 7.52 9.70 -1.43
N VAL A 76 6.50 10.55 -1.51
CA VAL A 76 5.79 10.89 -2.75
C VAL A 76 5.96 12.38 -3.01
N ASN A 77 6.80 12.71 -3.99
CA ASN A 77 7.08 14.06 -4.47
C ASN A 77 7.75 14.00 -5.85
N ALA A 78 7.97 15.16 -6.47
CA ALA A 78 8.56 15.27 -7.81
C ALA A 78 9.98 14.67 -7.92
N ALA A 79 10.83 14.84 -6.90
CA ALA A 79 12.19 14.29 -6.91
C ALA A 79 12.21 12.75 -6.89
N ALA A 80 11.37 12.16 -6.02
CA ALA A 80 11.18 10.71 -5.96
C ALA A 80 10.59 10.16 -7.27
N PHE A 81 9.64 10.88 -7.89
CA PHE A 81 9.08 10.49 -9.18
C PHE A 81 10.11 10.58 -10.32
N SER A 82 10.95 11.61 -10.34
CA SER A 82 12.03 11.78 -11.32
C SER A 82 13.04 10.63 -11.25
N GLU A 83 13.45 10.24 -10.05
CA GLU A 83 14.30 9.07 -9.83
C GLU A 83 13.63 7.77 -10.32
N VAL A 84 12.33 7.58 -10.05
CA VAL A 84 11.56 6.43 -10.56
C VAL A 84 11.51 6.42 -12.09
N LEU A 85 11.22 7.56 -12.73
CA LEU A 85 11.26 7.68 -14.20
C LEU A 85 12.65 7.33 -14.74
N ARG A 86 13.72 7.80 -14.09
CA ARG A 86 15.12 7.50 -14.47
C ARG A 86 15.46 6.01 -14.36
N GLN A 87 14.94 5.31 -13.36
CA GLN A 87 15.12 3.86 -13.23
C GLN A 87 14.29 3.09 -14.26
N PHE A 88 13.02 3.50 -14.48
CA PHE A 88 12.15 2.92 -15.51
C PHE A 88 12.72 3.09 -16.92
N ALA A 89 13.22 4.28 -17.26
CA ALA A 89 13.91 4.59 -18.51
C ALA A 89 15.09 3.65 -18.78
N ARG A 90 15.97 3.47 -17.78
CA ARG A 90 17.13 2.55 -17.87
C ARG A 90 16.69 1.10 -18.01
N LEU A 91 15.77 0.64 -17.16
CA LEU A 91 15.27 -0.74 -17.14
C LEU A 91 14.59 -1.13 -18.46
N ARG A 92 13.87 -0.19 -19.07
CA ARG A 92 13.13 -0.40 -20.32
C ARG A 92 13.88 0.06 -21.57
N GLY A 93 15.08 0.64 -21.41
CA GLY A 93 15.98 1.08 -22.48
C GLY A 93 15.42 2.17 -23.38
N SER A 94 14.98 3.31 -22.82
CA SER A 94 14.61 4.49 -23.63
C SER A 94 15.83 5.19 -24.25
N GLY A 95 15.58 5.96 -25.31
CA GLY A 95 16.58 6.78 -26.00
C GLY A 95 16.16 7.06 -27.44
N GLU A 96 17.09 7.54 -28.29
CA GLU A 96 16.87 7.93 -29.69
C GLU A 96 15.98 6.97 -30.50
N ARG A 97 16.14 5.65 -30.31
CA ARG A 97 15.45 4.60 -31.08
C ARG A 97 14.19 4.06 -30.40
N LYS A 98 13.86 4.51 -29.17
CA LYS A 98 12.76 3.97 -28.37
C LYS A 98 12.18 5.01 -27.43
N LEU A 99 11.03 5.55 -27.83
CA LEU A 99 10.18 6.38 -26.98
C LEU A 99 9.35 5.51 -26.02
N LEU A 100 9.35 5.86 -24.74
CA LEU A 100 8.44 5.32 -23.72
C LEU A 100 7.40 6.39 -23.38
N LEU A 101 6.14 6.14 -23.71
CA LEU A 101 5.03 6.99 -23.27
C LEU A 101 4.50 6.51 -21.92
N VAL A 102 4.53 7.40 -20.93
CA VAL A 102 3.98 7.19 -19.59
C VAL A 102 2.69 7.99 -19.48
N ILE A 103 1.57 7.28 -19.33
CA ILE A 103 0.25 7.88 -19.13
C ILE A 103 0.07 8.12 -17.63
N LEU A 104 -0.27 9.36 -17.25
CA LEU A 104 -0.42 9.80 -15.87
C LEU A 104 -1.71 10.59 -15.69
N ASP A 105 -2.26 10.54 -14.48
CA ASP A 105 -3.14 11.57 -13.97
C ASP A 105 -2.40 12.90 -13.71
N ARG A 106 -3.17 13.92 -13.28
CA ARG A 106 -2.66 15.27 -13.00
C ARG A 106 -2.35 15.52 -11.52
N ALA A 107 -1.84 14.53 -10.77
CA ALA A 107 -1.35 14.75 -9.41
C ALA A 107 -0.31 15.90 -9.38
N GLY A 108 -0.37 16.75 -8.36
CA GLY A 108 0.49 17.94 -8.27
C GLY A 108 2.00 17.65 -8.30
N TRP A 109 2.42 16.42 -7.99
CA TRP A 109 3.82 15.96 -8.08
C TRP A 109 4.16 15.27 -9.42
N HIS A 110 3.17 14.87 -10.23
CA HIS A 110 3.35 14.46 -11.63
C HIS A 110 3.53 15.68 -12.56
N VAL A 111 2.73 16.74 -12.35
CA VAL A 111 2.72 17.96 -13.19
C VAL A 111 3.66 19.08 -12.68
N SER A 112 4.46 18.79 -11.66
CA SER A 112 5.38 19.77 -11.08
C SER A 112 6.51 20.09 -12.05
N GLY A 113 6.81 21.38 -12.25
CA GLY A 113 8.00 21.82 -13.00
C GLY A 113 9.35 21.45 -12.37
N ARG A 114 9.35 20.67 -11.27
CA ARG A 114 10.53 20.04 -10.65
C ARG A 114 10.67 18.55 -11.01
N VAL A 115 9.86 18.03 -11.95
CA VAL A 115 10.00 16.67 -12.46
C VAL A 115 11.05 16.67 -13.57
N GLU A 116 12.11 15.90 -13.38
CA GLU A 116 13.11 15.64 -14.41
C GLU A 116 12.67 14.40 -15.22
N VAL A 117 12.49 14.58 -16.52
CA VAL A 117 12.05 13.51 -17.42
C VAL A 117 13.26 13.00 -18.20
N PRO A 118 13.60 11.70 -18.13
CA PRO A 118 14.73 11.14 -18.86
C PRO A 118 14.55 11.18 -20.38
N GLU A 119 15.67 11.15 -21.10
CA GLU A 119 15.66 11.06 -22.56
C GLU A 119 14.89 9.83 -23.07
N GLY A 120 14.12 10.02 -24.14
CA GLY A 120 13.25 8.99 -24.69
C GLY A 120 12.05 8.64 -23.81
N VAL A 121 11.70 9.45 -22.79
CA VAL A 121 10.45 9.32 -22.04
C VAL A 121 9.53 10.51 -22.34
N GLY A 122 8.28 10.23 -22.70
CA GLY A 122 7.23 11.24 -22.88
C GLY A 122 6.13 11.05 -21.83
N LEU A 123 5.70 12.14 -21.18
CA LEU A 123 4.58 12.12 -20.23
C LEU A 123 3.28 12.55 -20.92
N VAL A 124 2.21 11.75 -20.76
CA VAL A 124 0.88 12.00 -21.33
C VAL A 124 -0.13 12.15 -20.20
N PHE A 125 -0.73 13.32 -20.06
CA PHE A 125 -1.63 13.63 -18.95
C PHE A 125 -3.11 13.41 -19.30
N LEU A 126 -3.76 12.53 -18.56
CA LEU A 126 -5.21 12.27 -18.65
C LEU A 126 -6.04 13.51 -18.27
N PRO A 127 -7.30 13.62 -18.73
CA PRO A 127 -8.25 14.62 -18.24
C PRO A 127 -8.33 14.64 -16.70
N PRO A 128 -8.53 15.81 -16.07
CA PRO A 128 -8.73 15.89 -14.63
C PRO A 128 -9.91 15.02 -14.18
N TYR A 129 -9.77 14.35 -13.04
CA TYR A 129 -10.82 13.54 -12.41
C TYR A 129 -11.33 12.34 -13.23
N SER A 130 -10.51 11.78 -14.13
CA SER A 130 -10.81 10.57 -14.92
C SER A 130 -10.01 9.31 -14.50
N PRO A 131 -10.12 8.80 -13.26
CA PRO A 131 -9.40 7.60 -12.82
C PRO A 131 -9.81 6.32 -13.59
N GLU A 132 -11.01 6.28 -14.18
CA GLU A 132 -11.50 5.18 -15.01
C GLU A 132 -10.68 4.98 -16.29
N LEU A 133 -9.96 6.02 -16.75
CA LEU A 133 -9.07 5.98 -17.91
C LEU A 133 -7.65 5.52 -17.57
N GLN A 134 -7.30 5.40 -16.28
CA GLN A 134 -5.95 5.07 -15.82
C GLN A 134 -5.83 3.56 -15.51
N PRO A 135 -5.16 2.74 -16.35
CA PRO A 135 -5.16 1.28 -16.19
C PRO A 135 -4.54 0.82 -14.87
N VAL A 136 -3.58 1.59 -14.32
CA VAL A 136 -2.90 1.24 -13.06
C VAL A 136 -3.83 1.26 -11.84
N GLU A 137 -4.99 1.95 -11.90
CA GLU A 137 -5.99 1.88 -10.84
C GLU A 137 -6.57 0.46 -10.65
N ARG A 138 -6.57 -0.36 -11.72
CA ARG A 138 -6.95 -1.79 -11.64
C ARG A 138 -5.83 -2.68 -11.10
N VAL A 139 -4.59 -2.19 -11.04
CA VAL A 139 -3.43 -2.91 -10.49
C VAL A 139 -3.40 -2.78 -8.96
N TRP A 140 -3.84 -1.66 -8.41
CA TRP A 140 -3.87 -1.43 -6.96
C TRP A 140 -4.62 -2.49 -6.14
N PRO A 141 -5.78 -3.03 -6.54
CA PRO A 141 -6.39 -4.22 -5.93
C PRO A 141 -5.45 -5.42 -5.80
N LEU A 142 -4.70 -5.73 -6.87
CA LEU A 142 -3.78 -6.88 -6.92
C LEU A 142 -2.57 -6.67 -5.99
N VAL A 143 -2.03 -5.44 -5.94
CA VAL A 143 -0.96 -5.08 -4.99
C VAL A 143 -1.45 -5.18 -3.53
N ASN A 144 -2.71 -4.80 -3.24
CA ASN A 144 -3.31 -5.01 -1.91
C ASN A 144 -3.31 -6.50 -1.51
N GLU A 145 -3.65 -7.37 -2.47
CA GLU A 145 -3.83 -8.80 -2.25
C GLU A 145 -2.49 -9.51 -2.03
N ALA A 146 -1.51 -9.31 -2.92
CA ALA A 146 -0.17 -9.89 -2.79
C ALA A 146 0.52 -9.51 -1.45
N VAL A 147 0.32 -8.29 -0.95
CA VAL A 147 0.83 -7.88 0.37
C VAL A 147 0.03 -8.49 1.51
N ALA A 148 -1.29 -8.62 1.37
CA ALA A 148 -2.12 -9.31 2.35
C ALA A 148 -1.71 -10.77 2.49
N GLU A 149 -1.47 -11.48 1.38
CA GLU A 149 -0.97 -12.86 1.35
C GLU A 149 0.38 -13.00 2.06
N ARG A 150 1.35 -12.12 1.79
CA ARG A 150 2.63 -12.11 2.53
C ARG A 150 2.42 -11.94 4.03
N CYS A 151 1.43 -11.15 4.46
CA CYS A 151 1.06 -11.04 5.88
C CYS A 151 0.36 -12.31 6.43
N LEU A 152 -0.36 -13.07 5.59
CA LEU A 152 -0.93 -14.36 5.99
C LEU A 152 0.16 -15.38 6.24
N VAL A 153 1.17 -15.47 5.36
CA VAL A 153 2.35 -16.34 5.49
C VAL A 153 3.11 -16.02 6.79
N LEU A 154 3.45 -14.74 7.02
CA LEU A 154 4.11 -14.33 8.27
C LEU A 154 3.28 -14.66 9.52
N ALA A 155 1.94 -14.55 9.44
CA ALA A 155 1.06 -14.92 10.55
C ALA A 155 0.92 -16.44 10.78
N GLN A 156 1.43 -17.27 9.87
CA GLN A 156 1.55 -18.73 10.02
C GLN A 156 2.93 -19.15 10.58
N ASP A 157 3.90 -18.23 10.64
CA ASP A 157 5.20 -18.42 11.30
C ASP A 157 5.29 -17.60 12.60
N PRO A 158 4.68 -18.08 13.70
CA PRO A 158 4.75 -17.40 14.99
C PRO A 158 6.15 -17.46 15.62
N GLU A 159 7.04 -18.36 15.18
CA GLU A 159 8.38 -18.46 15.76
C GLU A 159 9.30 -17.36 15.24
N THR A 160 9.34 -17.13 13.92
CA THR A 160 10.06 -15.99 13.33
C THR A 160 9.52 -14.67 13.88
N LEU A 161 8.19 -14.50 13.95
CA LEU A 161 7.59 -13.33 14.59
C LEU A 161 8.05 -13.18 16.04
N ARG A 162 8.05 -14.27 16.84
CA ARG A 162 8.53 -14.25 18.23
C ARG A 162 10.01 -13.88 18.30
N ARG A 163 10.89 -14.45 17.47
CA ARG A 163 12.33 -14.15 17.44
C ARG A 163 12.61 -12.66 17.18
N HIS A 164 11.82 -12.01 16.32
CA HIS A 164 11.99 -10.59 15.98
C HIS A 164 11.20 -9.60 16.86
N THR A 165 10.23 -10.05 17.68
CA THR A 165 9.36 -9.16 18.48
C THR A 165 9.38 -9.41 19.98
N LEU A 166 9.87 -10.57 20.45
CA LEU A 166 10.04 -10.86 21.88
C LEU A 166 11.35 -10.23 22.39
N PHE A 167 11.34 -8.92 22.56
CA PHE A 167 12.44 -8.19 23.19
C PHE A 167 12.70 -8.71 24.61
N HIS A 168 13.96 -8.67 25.06
CA HIS A 168 14.38 -9.23 26.36
C HIS A 168 13.65 -8.63 27.57
N TRP A 169 13.17 -7.39 27.46
CA TRP A 169 12.42 -6.65 28.48
C TRP A 169 10.90 -6.91 28.44
N TRP A 170 10.39 -7.70 27.48
CA TRP A 170 8.97 -7.99 27.38
C TRP A 170 8.51 -8.97 28.48
N PRO A 171 7.40 -8.71 29.19
CA PRO A 171 6.93 -9.59 30.26
C PRO A 171 6.67 -11.02 29.78
N ARG A 172 7.35 -11.98 30.41
CA ARG A 172 7.10 -13.41 30.18
C ARG A 172 5.85 -13.82 30.95
N THR A 173 4.83 -14.30 30.24
CA THR A 173 3.65 -14.93 30.86
C THR A 173 4.09 -16.17 31.63
N LYS A 174 3.86 -16.18 32.96
CA LYS A 174 3.95 -17.42 33.75
C LYS A 174 2.91 -18.40 33.20
N ALA A 175 3.34 -19.63 32.90
CA ALA A 175 2.41 -20.68 32.52
C ALA A 175 1.50 -20.97 33.73
N SER A 176 0.18 -20.86 33.55
CA SER A 176 -0.77 -21.29 34.57
C SER A 176 -0.79 -22.82 34.57
N ALA A 177 -0.29 -23.43 35.64
CA ALA A 177 -0.42 -24.87 35.83
C ALA A 177 -1.91 -25.20 36.04
N TYR A 178 -2.54 -25.71 34.99
CA TYR A 178 -3.88 -26.31 35.09
C TYR A 178 -3.70 -27.79 35.41
N THR A 179 -3.86 -28.13 36.68
CA THR A 179 -3.97 -29.53 37.14
C THR A 179 -5.44 -29.90 37.15
N PRO A 180 -5.92 -30.83 36.31
CA PRO A 180 -7.28 -31.35 36.42
C PRO A 180 -7.42 -32.15 37.72
N SER A 181 -8.55 -31.98 38.40
CA SER A 181 -9.01 -32.85 39.50
C SER A 181 -9.75 -34.06 38.95
#